data_AF-A0A1Y4DC27-F1
#
_entry.id   AF-A0A1Y4DC27-F1
#
_cell.length_a   1.000
_cell.length_b   1.000
_cell.length_c   1.000
_cell.angle_alpha   90.00
_cell.angle_beta   90.00
_cell.angle_gamma   90.00
#
_symmetry.space_group_name_H-M   'P 1'
#
loop_
_entity.id
_entity.type
_entity.pdbx_description
1 polymer ?
#
loop_
_entity_poly.entity_id
_entity_poly.type
_entity_poly.pdbx_seq_one_letter_code
_entity_poly.pdbx_strand_id
1 'polypeptide(L)'
;MKKILVLLVVLLLESQSVVFGQSAYQLVRVAKRAKFKPVSTGKITGHVQAPLASASLAQYISSLRKPTSLRTYTQNRTFANKLGTVTVPEIHIELSFPAPILRSPSTLWGSYHYLRVLTSLSRERGAVHPKYIPLWKSIFYVGGYNGVHHIVNKSTLKEIYATMKREAMEKGQPWTIRLDELQRNAPGSLHPFHGRPEFSVLFHNIDRQLALYQQGGIRAIIIDYFDALDAFHKMYPNEAPFIPPHVRQNTLLEAKLWSETFHLKWE
;
A
#
# COMPACT_ATOMS: atom_id res chain seq x y z
N MET A 1 23.87 25.91 27.16
CA MET A 1 22.79 26.45 26.30
C MET A 1 22.84 25.97 24.85
N LYS A 2 24.00 25.88 24.18
CA LYS A 2 24.09 25.40 22.77
C LYS A 2 23.63 23.94 22.55
N LYS A 3 23.79 23.04 23.53
CA LYS A 3 23.39 21.62 23.41
C LYS A 3 21.87 21.38 23.50
N ILE A 4 21.13 22.25 24.21
CA ILE A 4 19.67 22.15 24.36
C ILE A 4 18.97 22.68 23.09
N LEU A 5 19.55 23.70 22.45
CA LEU A 5 19.03 24.24 21.19
C LEU A 5 19.16 23.25 20.02
N VAL A 6 20.26 22.47 19.98
CA VAL A 6 20.44 21.41 18.98
C VAL A 6 19.45 20.26 19.20
N LEU A 7 19.17 19.88 20.45
CA LEU A 7 18.15 18.87 20.75
C LEU A 7 16.74 19.32 20.36
N LEU A 8 16.40 20.60 20.56
CA LEU A 8 15.10 21.15 20.15
C LEU A 8 14.95 21.23 18.63
N VAL A 9 16.03 21.55 17.89
CA VAL A 9 16.02 21.57 16.42
C VAL A 9 15.94 20.15 15.85
N VAL A 10 16.61 19.17 16.46
CA VAL A 10 16.50 17.75 16.06
C VAL A 10 15.11 17.20 16.38
N LEU A 11 14.53 17.49 17.55
CA LEU A 11 13.17 17.09 17.91
C LEU A 11 12.08 17.77 17.05
N LEU A 12 12.31 19.01 16.59
CA LEU A 12 11.40 19.69 15.67
C LEU A 12 11.51 19.17 14.24
N LEU A 13 12.70 18.74 13.80
CA LEU A 13 12.92 18.19 12.45
C LEU A 13 12.58 16.69 12.32
N GLU A 14 12.64 15.91 13.41
CA GLU A 14 12.26 14.49 13.41
C GLU A 14 10.74 14.26 13.56
N SER A 15 9.95 15.31 13.82
CA SER A 15 8.49 15.23 13.98
C SER A 15 7.68 15.08 12.67
N GLN A 16 8.32 14.96 11.51
CA GLN A 16 7.62 14.91 10.21
C GLN A 16 7.94 13.70 9.33
N SER A 17 8.28 12.57 9.97
CA SER A 17 8.25 11.26 9.32
C SER A 17 6.81 10.77 9.18
N VAL A 18 6.00 11.47 8.37
CA VAL A 18 4.68 10.95 7.96
C VAL A 18 4.94 9.94 6.86
N VAL A 19 5.30 8.72 7.27
CA VAL A 19 5.28 7.56 6.40
C VAL A 19 3.85 7.10 6.30
N PHE A 20 3.23 7.54 5.23
CA PHE A 20 1.99 6.95 4.76
C PHE A 20 2.29 5.52 4.30
N GLY A 21 1.76 4.55 5.04
CA GLY A 21 1.56 3.16 4.62
C GLY A 21 0.07 2.92 4.41
N GLN A 22 -0.29 2.35 3.25
CA GLN A 22 -1.38 1.37 2.94
C GLN A 22 -2.83 1.80 3.12
N SER A 23 -3.81 0.95 3.39
CA SER A 23 -4.45 -0.06 2.55
C SER A 23 -5.89 0.41 2.32
N ALA A 24 -6.49 0.08 1.18
CA ALA A 24 -7.87 0.40 0.79
C ALA A 24 -8.24 1.89 0.59
N TYR A 25 -8.05 2.35 -0.65
CA TYR A 25 -8.70 3.56 -1.12
C TYR A 25 -9.91 3.14 -1.95
N GLN A 26 -11.06 3.71 -1.65
CA GLN A 26 -11.80 4.36 -2.69
C GLN A 26 -11.72 5.81 -2.25
N LEU A 27 -10.83 6.58 -2.86
CA LEU A 27 -10.75 8.01 -2.57
C LEU A 27 -11.97 8.63 -3.27
N VAL A 28 -13.12 8.53 -2.61
CA VAL A 28 -14.36 9.11 -3.09
C VAL A 28 -14.27 10.59 -2.76
N ARG A 29 -13.83 11.35 -3.75
CA ARG A 29 -13.90 12.81 -3.83
C ARG A 29 -15.25 13.30 -3.27
N VAL A 30 -15.29 13.80 -2.03
CA VAL A 30 -16.40 14.65 -1.57
C VAL A 30 -16.14 16.07 -2.04
N ALA A 31 -16.10 16.25 -3.37
CA ALA A 31 -16.16 17.55 -4.02
C ALA A 31 -16.17 17.37 -5.55
N LYS A 32 -17.10 16.58 -6.11
CA LYS A 32 -17.42 16.75 -7.54
C LYS A 32 -17.86 18.19 -7.88
N ARG A 33 -18.21 19.01 -6.87
CA ARG A 33 -18.80 20.34 -7.03
C ARG A 33 -18.11 21.53 -6.34
N ALA A 34 -17.02 21.36 -5.60
CA ALA A 34 -16.30 22.53 -5.04
C ALA A 34 -15.18 22.96 -5.99
N LYS A 35 -15.50 23.91 -6.88
CA LYS A 35 -14.50 24.63 -7.67
C LYS A 35 -13.45 25.26 -6.73
N PHE A 36 -12.17 24.94 -6.96
CA PHE A 36 -10.98 25.68 -6.53
C PHE A 36 -10.72 25.94 -5.02
N LYS A 37 -11.01 25.00 -4.11
CA LYS A 37 -10.36 25.06 -2.77
C LYS A 37 -8.95 24.46 -2.84
N PRO A 38 -7.93 25.09 -2.25
CA PRO A 38 -6.59 24.51 -2.14
C PRO A 38 -6.66 23.13 -1.45
N VAL A 39 -5.96 22.14 -2.00
CA VAL A 39 -5.92 20.77 -1.47
C VAL A 39 -5.52 20.73 0.01
N SER A 40 -4.69 21.67 0.46
CA SER A 40 -4.32 21.85 1.88
C SER A 40 -5.50 22.04 2.85
N THR A 41 -6.71 22.31 2.35
CA THR A 41 -7.95 22.43 3.14
C THR A 41 -8.94 21.29 2.90
N GLY A 42 -8.59 20.32 2.05
CA GLY A 42 -9.42 19.17 1.71
C GLY A 42 -9.38 18.06 2.76
N LYS A 43 -10.37 17.17 2.71
CA LYS A 43 -10.39 15.93 3.49
C LYS A 43 -10.28 14.73 2.56
N ILE A 44 -9.57 13.70 3.01
CA ILE A 44 -9.48 12.39 2.37
C ILE A 44 -10.14 11.37 3.28
N THR A 45 -10.98 10.53 2.69
CA THR A 45 -11.57 9.37 3.35
C THR A 45 -10.87 8.10 2.89
N GLY A 46 -10.71 7.16 3.81
CA GLY A 46 -10.21 5.81 3.57
C GLY A 46 -11.15 4.79 4.19
N HIS A 47 -11.06 3.55 3.73
CA HIS A 47 -11.94 2.49 4.20
C HIS A 47 -11.18 1.17 4.32
N VAL A 48 -10.82 0.76 5.53
CA VAL A 48 -10.18 -0.54 5.76
C VAL A 48 -11.25 -1.61 5.90
N GLN A 49 -11.14 -2.68 5.12
CA GLN A 49 -11.97 -3.87 5.19
C GLN A 49 -11.09 -5.06 5.58
N ALA A 50 -11.52 -5.83 6.58
CA ALA A 50 -10.83 -7.04 7.00
C ALA A 50 -11.83 -8.06 7.60
N PRO A 51 -11.47 -9.36 7.66
CA PRO A 51 -12.22 -10.34 8.42
C PRO A 51 -12.31 -9.93 9.90
N LEU A 52 -13.42 -10.26 10.56
CA LEU A 52 -13.63 -9.87 11.96
C LEU A 52 -12.53 -10.42 12.90
N ALA A 53 -11.96 -11.59 12.59
CA ALA A 53 -10.85 -12.19 13.33
C ALA A 53 -9.58 -11.31 13.35
N SER A 54 -9.42 -10.42 12.37
CA SER A 54 -8.28 -9.52 12.24
C SER A 54 -8.58 -8.10 12.76
N ALA A 55 -9.67 -7.91 13.50
CA ALA A 55 -10.13 -6.58 13.93
C ALA A 55 -9.08 -5.78 14.71
N SER A 56 -8.37 -6.41 15.65
CA SER A 56 -7.33 -5.74 16.44
C SER A 56 -6.18 -5.23 15.55
N LEU A 57 -5.74 -6.03 14.58
CA LEU A 57 -4.71 -5.63 13.62
C LEU A 57 -5.21 -4.50 12.71
N ALA A 58 -6.45 -4.60 12.21
CA ALA A 58 -7.07 -3.57 11.37
C ALA A 58 -7.20 -2.22 12.09
N GLN A 59 -7.63 -2.23 13.36
CA GLN A 59 -7.71 -1.03 14.20
C GLN A 59 -6.34 -0.43 14.46
N TYR A 60 -5.36 -1.26 14.81
CA TYR A 60 -3.97 -0.81 15.02
C TYR A 60 -3.43 -0.11 13.78
N ILE A 61 -3.51 -0.75 12.61
CA ILE A 61 -3.07 -0.19 11.33
C ILE A 61 -3.81 1.13 11.00
N SER A 62 -5.11 1.18 11.23
CA SER A 62 -5.91 2.38 10.97
C SER A 62 -5.46 3.56 11.84
N SER A 63 -5.04 3.28 13.09
CA SER A 63 -4.59 4.30 14.04
C SER A 63 -3.21 4.91 13.70
N LEU A 64 -2.32 4.16 13.03
CA LEU A 64 -0.98 4.64 12.62
C LEU A 64 -1.05 5.92 11.77
N ARG A 65 -2.19 6.16 11.10
CA ARG A 65 -2.43 7.29 10.19
C ARG A 65 -2.86 8.57 10.89
N LYS A 66 -3.12 8.51 12.21
CA LYS A 66 -3.62 9.65 13.01
C LYS A 66 -4.86 10.31 12.38
N PRO A 67 -5.95 9.56 12.12
CA PRO A 67 -7.14 10.12 11.49
C PRO A 67 -7.86 11.13 12.39
N THR A 68 -8.51 12.12 11.78
CA THR A 68 -9.37 13.09 12.48
C THR A 68 -10.71 12.52 12.91
N SER A 69 -11.22 11.53 12.17
CA SER A 69 -12.42 10.80 12.55
C SER A 69 -12.28 9.35 12.15
N LEU A 70 -12.83 8.46 12.97
CA LEU A 70 -12.82 7.02 12.74
C LEU A 70 -14.22 6.49 13.09
N ARG A 71 -14.84 5.80 12.15
CA ARG A 71 -16.09 5.07 12.35
C ARG A 71 -15.84 3.60 12.06
N THR A 72 -16.17 2.76 13.03
CA THR A 72 -16.04 1.31 12.92
C THR A 72 -17.42 0.68 12.92
N TYR A 73 -17.66 -0.26 12.03
CA TYR A 73 -18.86 -1.09 12.03
C TYR A 73 -18.55 -2.48 11.50
N THR A 74 -19.43 -3.42 11.81
CA THR A 74 -19.35 -4.79 11.29
C THR A 74 -20.40 -4.95 10.21
N GLN A 75 -20.03 -5.61 9.12
CA GLN A 75 -20.94 -5.96 8.05
C GLN A 75 -20.67 -7.40 7.60
N ASN A 76 -21.74 -8.13 7.28
CA ASN A 76 -21.63 -9.44 6.67
C ASN A 76 -21.52 -9.29 5.15
N ARG A 77 -20.51 -9.93 4.56
CA ARG A 77 -20.35 -10.03 3.12
C ARG A 77 -20.72 -11.43 2.64
N THR A 78 -21.68 -11.50 1.74
CA THR A 78 -22.19 -12.76 1.19
C THR A 78 -21.61 -13.03 -0.18
N PHE A 79 -21.02 -14.21 -0.35
CA PHE A 79 -20.50 -14.73 -1.61
C PHE A 79 -21.36 -15.90 -2.05
N ALA A 80 -22.05 -15.75 -3.19
CA ALA A 80 -22.85 -16.81 -3.79
C ALA A 80 -22.12 -17.38 -5.01
N ASN A 81 -22.02 -18.71 -5.08
CA ASN A 81 -21.54 -19.41 -6.27
C ASN A 81 -22.35 -20.69 -6.50
N LYS A 82 -22.05 -21.43 -7.57
CA LYS A 82 -22.77 -22.67 -7.94
C LYS A 82 -22.74 -23.77 -6.86
N LEU A 83 -21.77 -23.72 -5.95
CA LEU A 83 -21.53 -24.73 -4.91
C LEU A 83 -22.09 -24.31 -3.54
N GLY A 84 -22.64 -23.10 -3.42
CA GLY A 84 -23.27 -22.62 -2.20
C GLY A 84 -23.07 -21.13 -1.94
N THR A 85 -23.59 -20.70 -0.80
CA THR A 85 -23.48 -19.33 -0.30
C THR A 85 -22.66 -19.32 0.97
N VAL A 86 -21.63 -18.47 1.02
CA VAL A 86 -20.83 -18.22 2.23
C VAL A 86 -21.00 -16.79 2.67
N THR A 87 -21.23 -16.60 3.96
CA THR A 87 -21.28 -15.28 4.59
C THR A 87 -20.06 -15.13 5.48
N VAL A 88 -19.27 -14.09 5.24
CA VAL A 88 -18.08 -13.77 6.03
C VAL A 88 -18.36 -12.49 6.83
N PRO A 89 -18.21 -12.50 8.16
CA PRO A 89 -18.28 -11.28 8.95
C PRO A 89 -17.00 -10.46 8.76
N GLU A 90 -17.17 -9.18 8.42
CA GLU A 90 -16.09 -8.25 8.15
C GLU A 90 -16.19 -7.04 9.08
N ILE A 91 -15.04 -6.54 9.51
CA ILE A 91 -14.92 -5.22 10.11
C ILE A 91 -14.63 -4.19 9.02
N HIS A 92 -15.34 -3.08 9.11
CA HIS A 92 -15.22 -1.93 8.23
C HIS A 92 -14.81 -0.73 9.08
N ILE A 93 -13.70 -0.10 8.71
CA ILE A 93 -13.17 1.09 9.39
C ILE A 93 -13.11 2.21 8.38
N GLU A 94 -14.05 3.15 8.49
CA GLU A 94 -14.03 4.41 7.77
C GLU A 94 -13.17 5.41 8.53
N LEU A 95 -12.17 5.98 7.86
CA LEU A 95 -11.31 6.99 8.44
C LEU A 95 -11.32 8.25 7.59
N SER A 96 -11.25 9.41 8.22
CA SER A 96 -11.06 10.70 7.53
C SER A 96 -9.86 11.44 8.10
N PHE A 97 -9.08 12.06 7.22
CA PHE A 97 -7.92 12.87 7.58
C PHE A 97 -7.75 14.06 6.61
N PRO A 98 -6.99 15.10 7.00
CA PRO A 98 -6.67 16.20 6.10
C PRO A 98 -5.90 15.69 4.88
N ALA A 99 -6.19 16.24 3.70
CA ALA A 99 -5.43 15.88 2.51
C ALA A 99 -3.94 16.24 2.70
N PRO A 100 -3.01 15.30 2.47
CA PRO A 100 -1.60 15.56 2.69
C PRO A 100 -1.04 16.43 1.58
N ILE A 101 -0.07 17.29 1.93
CA ILE A 101 0.84 17.88 0.95
C ILE A 101 1.87 16.82 0.58
N LEU A 102 1.87 16.42 -0.68
CA LEU A 102 2.76 15.39 -1.22
C LEU A 102 4.19 15.92 -1.33
N ARG A 103 5.14 15.14 -0.79
CA ARG A 103 6.57 15.44 -0.75
C ARG A 103 7.34 14.55 -1.72
N SER A 104 8.48 13.98 -1.33
CA SER A 104 9.22 13.06 -2.20
C SER A 104 8.36 11.82 -2.48
N PRO A 105 8.14 11.43 -3.75
CA PRO A 105 7.40 10.22 -4.07
C PRO A 105 8.12 8.94 -3.63
N SER A 106 9.46 9.00 -3.49
CA SER A 106 10.28 7.86 -3.06
C SER A 106 10.06 7.42 -1.61
N THR A 107 9.37 8.24 -0.81
CA THR A 107 9.03 7.93 0.58
C THR A 107 7.61 7.39 0.73
N LEU A 108 6.89 7.15 -0.38
CA LEU A 108 5.51 6.69 -0.36
C LEU A 108 5.41 5.18 -0.58
N TRP A 109 4.73 4.52 0.35
CA TRP A 109 4.59 3.08 0.41
C TRP A 109 3.15 2.73 0.74
N GLY A 110 2.67 1.56 0.33
CA GLY A 110 1.32 1.14 0.69
C GLY A 110 0.67 0.25 -0.33
N SER A 111 -0.66 0.20 -0.38
CA SER A 111 -1.33 -0.65 -1.36
C SER A 111 -1.18 -0.04 -2.74
N TYR A 112 -1.15 -0.89 -3.76
CA TYR A 112 -1.08 -0.44 -5.15
C TYR A 112 -2.18 0.59 -5.47
N HIS A 113 -3.41 0.31 -5.05
CA HIS A 113 -4.51 1.24 -5.27
C HIS A 113 -4.32 2.56 -4.53
N TYR A 114 -3.80 2.56 -3.29
CA TYR A 114 -3.48 3.79 -2.58
C TYR A 114 -2.55 4.71 -3.36
N LEU A 115 -1.41 4.15 -3.75
CA LEU A 115 -0.36 4.91 -4.43
C LEU A 115 -0.85 5.43 -5.78
N ARG A 116 -1.73 4.68 -6.46
CA ARG A 116 -2.39 5.17 -7.69
C ARG A 116 -3.25 6.39 -7.44
N VAL A 117 -3.96 6.45 -6.31
CA VAL A 117 -4.75 7.63 -6.03
C VAL A 117 -3.88 8.81 -5.59
N LEU A 118 -2.82 8.60 -4.82
CA LEU A 118 -1.86 9.69 -4.54
C LEU A 118 -1.25 10.25 -5.83
N THR A 119 -0.92 9.37 -6.78
CA THR A 119 -0.43 9.77 -8.10
C THR A 119 -1.49 10.56 -8.88
N SER A 120 -2.77 10.24 -8.71
CA SER A 120 -3.85 11.05 -9.30
C SER A 120 -3.98 12.42 -8.61
N LEU A 121 -3.94 12.45 -7.27
CA LEU A 121 -4.01 13.65 -6.45
C LEU A 121 -2.88 14.63 -6.74
N SER A 122 -1.68 14.12 -6.99
CA SER A 122 -0.49 14.94 -7.29
C SER A 122 -0.61 15.80 -8.55
N ARG A 123 -1.61 15.54 -9.41
CA ARG A 123 -1.92 16.36 -10.59
C ARG A 123 -2.75 17.60 -10.24
N GLU A 124 -3.28 17.68 -9.03
CA GLU A 124 -4.07 18.81 -8.57
C GLU A 124 -3.18 19.98 -8.10
N ARG A 125 -3.62 21.21 -8.37
CA ARG A 125 -2.90 22.43 -7.97
C ARG A 125 -2.78 22.49 -6.44
N GLY A 126 -1.55 22.58 -5.95
CA GLY A 126 -1.25 22.68 -4.52
C GLY A 126 -1.24 21.34 -3.77
N ALA A 127 -1.45 20.21 -4.44
CA ALA A 127 -1.30 18.89 -3.84
C ALA A 127 0.16 18.52 -3.58
N VAL A 128 1.08 19.00 -4.44
CA VAL A 128 2.51 18.71 -4.35
C VAL A 128 3.24 19.94 -3.82
N HIS A 129 4.12 19.73 -2.84
CA HIS A 129 4.99 20.78 -2.34
C HIS A 129 5.93 21.27 -3.47
N PRO A 130 6.11 22.60 -3.67
CA PRO A 130 6.81 23.16 -4.83
C PRO A 130 8.17 22.52 -5.15
N LYS A 131 8.99 22.27 -4.12
CA LYS A 131 10.31 21.61 -4.23
C LYS A 131 10.26 20.26 -4.97
N TYR A 132 9.19 19.49 -4.84
CA TYR A 132 9.09 18.12 -5.37
C TYR A 132 8.26 18.03 -6.66
N ILE A 133 7.75 19.15 -7.19
CA ILE A 133 6.99 19.18 -8.45
C ILE A 133 7.76 18.50 -9.60
N PRO A 134 9.08 18.72 -9.80
CA PRO A 134 9.81 18.05 -10.88
C PRO A 134 9.80 16.52 -10.77
N LEU A 135 9.93 15.97 -9.55
CA LEU A 135 9.93 14.52 -9.32
C LEU A 135 8.55 13.89 -9.57
N TRP A 136 7.47 14.57 -9.17
CA TRP A 136 6.13 14.08 -9.48
C TRP A 136 5.81 14.17 -10.96
N LYS A 137 6.26 15.24 -11.63
CA LYS A 137 6.12 15.38 -13.08
C LYS A 137 6.85 14.26 -13.82
N SER A 138 8.10 13.94 -13.45
CA SER A 138 8.84 12.87 -14.11
C SER A 138 8.13 11.52 -13.99
N ILE A 139 7.47 11.24 -12.86
CA ILE A 139 6.63 10.04 -12.70
C ILE A 139 5.43 9.99 -13.66
N PHE A 140 4.82 11.14 -13.99
CA PHE A 140 3.67 11.15 -14.90
C PHE A 140 4.03 10.94 -16.36
N TYR A 141 5.21 11.42 -16.77
CA TYR A 141 5.63 11.44 -18.16
C TYR A 141 6.27 10.12 -18.64
N VAL A 142 6.51 9.15 -17.75
CA VAL A 142 6.92 7.80 -18.16
C VAL A 142 5.71 7.04 -18.70
N GLY A 143 5.67 6.85 -20.02
CA GLY A 143 4.61 6.10 -20.69
C GLY A 143 4.53 4.64 -20.23
N GLY A 144 3.32 4.14 -20.01
CA GLY A 144 3.03 2.72 -19.76
C GLY A 144 2.73 2.37 -18.30
N TYR A 145 3.38 2.99 -17.32
CA TYR A 145 3.01 2.80 -15.92
C TYR A 145 3.23 4.07 -15.09
N ASN A 146 2.16 4.51 -14.42
CA ASN A 146 2.12 5.75 -13.65
C ASN A 146 2.87 5.60 -12.31
N GLY A 147 4.16 5.22 -12.34
CA GLY A 147 5.07 5.16 -11.18
C GLY A 147 4.84 4.04 -10.17
N VAL A 148 3.60 3.55 -10.03
CA VAL A 148 3.22 2.59 -8.99
C VAL A 148 3.44 1.16 -9.44
N HIS A 149 4.15 0.39 -8.62
CA HIS A 149 4.37 -1.04 -8.83
C HIS A 149 3.80 -1.87 -7.71
N HIS A 150 3.44 -3.10 -8.04
CA HIS A 150 3.17 -4.12 -7.05
C HIS A 150 4.50 -4.64 -6.50
N ILE A 151 4.60 -4.78 -5.18
CA ILE A 151 5.72 -5.50 -4.56
C ILE A 151 5.59 -7.00 -4.89
N VAL A 152 4.37 -7.55 -4.70
CA VAL A 152 4.04 -8.90 -5.14
C VAL A 152 3.52 -8.86 -6.57
N ASN A 153 4.27 -9.39 -7.52
CA ASN A 153 4.00 -9.27 -8.94
C ASN A 153 2.59 -9.77 -9.30
N LYS A 154 1.92 -9.03 -10.21
CA LYS A 154 0.54 -9.33 -10.60
C LYS A 154 0.37 -10.75 -11.18
N SER A 155 1.34 -11.26 -11.92
CA SER A 155 1.33 -12.62 -12.45
C SER A 155 1.54 -13.64 -11.34
N THR A 156 2.47 -13.41 -10.40
CA THR A 156 2.61 -14.23 -9.19
C THR A 156 1.30 -14.32 -8.42
N LEU A 157 0.58 -13.20 -8.24
CA LEU A 157 -0.74 -13.20 -7.59
C LEU A 157 -1.78 -14.03 -8.34
N LYS A 158 -1.71 -14.10 -9.67
CA LYS A 158 -2.63 -14.94 -10.47
C LYS A 158 -2.38 -16.43 -10.21
N GLU A 159 -1.11 -16.85 -10.18
CA GLU A 159 -0.72 -18.23 -9.94
C GLU A 159 -1.09 -18.67 -8.50
N ILE A 160 -0.79 -17.84 -7.51
CA ILE A 160 -1.21 -18.08 -6.11
C ILE A 160 -2.73 -18.20 -6.03
N TYR A 161 -3.47 -17.25 -6.61
CA TYR A 161 -4.93 -17.27 -6.63
C TYR A 161 -5.50 -18.53 -7.30
N ALA A 162 -4.95 -18.93 -8.45
CA ALA A 162 -5.41 -20.11 -9.19
C ALA A 162 -5.18 -21.38 -8.36
N THR A 163 -4.02 -21.48 -7.70
CA THR A 163 -3.68 -22.60 -6.82
C THR A 163 -4.65 -22.69 -5.65
N MET A 164 -4.82 -21.59 -4.90
CA MET A 164 -5.75 -21.55 -3.76
C MET A 164 -7.19 -21.86 -4.17
N LYS A 165 -7.64 -21.33 -5.32
CA LYS A 165 -8.99 -21.58 -5.83
C LYS A 165 -9.19 -23.05 -6.17
N ARG A 166 -8.20 -23.67 -6.85
CA ARG A 166 -8.22 -25.10 -7.18
C ARG A 166 -8.29 -25.95 -5.91
N GLU A 167 -7.45 -25.67 -4.93
CA GLU A 167 -7.45 -26.41 -3.66
C GLU A 167 -8.78 -26.27 -2.90
N ALA A 168 -9.38 -25.08 -2.89
CA ALA A 168 -10.70 -24.88 -2.30
C ALA A 168 -11.78 -25.69 -3.03
N MET A 169 -11.75 -25.71 -4.37
CA MET A 169 -12.67 -26.49 -5.19
C MET A 169 -12.52 -28.01 -4.98
N GLU A 170 -11.28 -28.51 -4.90
CA GLU A 170 -10.98 -29.93 -4.62
C GLU A 170 -11.49 -30.35 -3.23
N LYS A 171 -11.48 -29.43 -2.25
CA LYS A 171 -12.02 -29.63 -0.89
C LYS A 171 -13.53 -29.41 -0.79
N GLY A 172 -14.22 -29.08 -1.89
CA GLY A 172 -15.65 -28.76 -1.88
C GLY A 172 -15.99 -27.47 -1.13
N GLN A 173 -15.02 -26.57 -0.93
CA GLN A 173 -15.20 -25.32 -0.19
C GLN A 173 -15.62 -24.19 -1.14
N PRO A 174 -16.63 -23.38 -0.78
CA PRO A 174 -17.00 -22.22 -1.59
C PRO A 174 -15.88 -21.17 -1.60
N TRP A 175 -15.68 -20.55 -2.77
CA TRP A 175 -14.63 -19.56 -2.97
C TRP A 175 -15.11 -18.13 -2.68
N THR A 176 -14.38 -17.40 -1.82
CA THR A 176 -14.75 -16.07 -1.32
C THR A 176 -13.86 -14.93 -1.81
N ILE A 177 -12.77 -15.23 -2.53
CA ILE A 177 -11.79 -14.21 -2.93
C ILE A 177 -12.02 -13.74 -4.36
N ARG A 178 -12.01 -12.42 -4.57
CA ARG A 178 -12.01 -11.83 -5.90
C ARG A 178 -10.60 -11.43 -6.32
N LEU A 179 -10.12 -11.95 -7.45
CA LEU A 179 -8.77 -11.66 -7.97
C LEU A 179 -8.53 -10.16 -8.17
N ASP A 180 -9.52 -9.42 -8.66
CA ASP A 180 -9.39 -7.97 -8.88
C ASP A 180 -9.24 -7.20 -7.57
N GLU A 181 -9.92 -7.62 -6.51
CA GLU A 181 -9.78 -7.02 -5.17
C GLU A 181 -8.44 -7.37 -4.53
N LEU A 182 -8.01 -8.64 -4.64
CA LEU A 182 -6.69 -9.10 -4.19
C LEU A 182 -5.57 -8.25 -4.81
N GLN A 183 -5.59 -8.09 -6.14
CA GLN A 183 -4.58 -7.33 -6.88
C GLN A 183 -4.63 -5.82 -6.63
N ARG A 184 -5.82 -5.24 -6.43
CA ARG A 184 -5.95 -3.80 -6.14
C ARG A 184 -5.38 -3.44 -4.77
N ASN A 185 -5.57 -4.32 -3.79
CA ASN A 185 -5.17 -4.09 -2.41
C ASN A 185 -3.77 -4.63 -2.07
N ALA A 186 -3.12 -5.32 -3.00
CA ALA A 186 -1.77 -5.85 -2.81
C ALA A 186 -0.75 -4.75 -2.45
N PRO A 187 0.28 -5.08 -1.64
CA PRO A 187 1.37 -4.18 -1.33
C PRO A 187 2.05 -3.66 -2.60
N GLY A 188 2.44 -2.39 -2.56
CA GLY A 188 2.99 -1.65 -3.67
C GLY A 188 3.94 -0.55 -3.24
N SER A 189 4.63 0.02 -4.21
CA SER A 189 5.64 1.05 -4.01
C SER A 189 5.65 2.06 -5.15
N LEU A 190 6.10 3.28 -4.83
CA LEU A 190 6.57 4.23 -5.82
C LEU A 190 8.10 4.17 -5.81
N HIS A 191 8.72 3.82 -6.93
CA HIS A 191 10.17 3.78 -7.03
C HIS A 191 10.70 4.52 -8.26
N PRO A 192 11.91 5.10 -8.18
CA PRO A 192 12.49 5.89 -9.27
C PRO A 192 13.03 5.04 -10.42
N PHE A 193 13.18 3.72 -10.23
CA PHE A 193 13.70 2.79 -11.24
C PHE A 193 12.75 2.49 -12.41
N HIS A 194 11.71 3.30 -12.58
CA HIS A 194 10.71 3.10 -13.60
C HIS A 194 11.34 3.25 -15.00
N GLY A 195 11.04 2.32 -15.91
CA GLY A 195 11.55 2.37 -17.28
C GLY A 195 13.05 2.04 -17.41
N ARG A 196 13.65 1.41 -16.39
CA ARG A 196 15.04 0.96 -16.38
C ARG A 196 15.10 -0.58 -16.43
N PRO A 197 15.27 -1.18 -17.62
CA PRO A 197 15.20 -2.62 -17.82
C PRO A 197 16.12 -3.43 -16.90
N GLU A 198 17.29 -2.87 -16.57
CA GLU A 198 18.28 -3.46 -15.68
C GLU A 198 17.75 -3.72 -14.26
N PHE A 199 16.70 -3.01 -13.84
CA PHE A 199 16.07 -3.15 -12.52
C PHE A 199 14.73 -3.89 -12.58
N SER A 200 14.29 -4.32 -13.76
CA SER A 200 12.99 -5.01 -13.93
C SER A 200 12.89 -6.33 -13.15
N VAL A 201 14.01 -7.02 -12.96
CA VAL A 201 14.09 -8.31 -12.25
C VAL A 201 13.64 -8.22 -10.78
N LEU A 202 13.75 -7.04 -10.16
CA LEU A 202 13.25 -6.78 -8.80
C LEU A 202 11.72 -6.88 -8.71
N PHE A 203 11.02 -6.46 -9.76
CA PHE A 203 9.57 -6.25 -9.74
C PHE A 203 8.82 -7.32 -10.56
N HIS A 204 9.54 -8.03 -11.44
CA HIS A 204 8.95 -8.91 -12.45
C HIS A 204 9.47 -10.36 -12.45
N ASN A 205 10.11 -10.82 -11.37
CA ASN A 205 10.57 -12.21 -11.27
C ASN A 205 9.52 -13.12 -10.62
N ILE A 206 8.67 -13.72 -11.47
CA ILE A 206 7.57 -14.60 -11.04
C ILE A 206 8.11 -15.84 -10.33
N ASP A 207 9.09 -16.52 -10.91
CA ASP A 207 9.60 -17.80 -10.40
C ASP A 207 10.21 -17.65 -9.00
N ARG A 208 11.02 -16.60 -8.80
CA ARG A 208 11.58 -16.29 -7.47
C ARG A 208 10.48 -16.01 -6.45
N GLN A 209 9.47 -15.21 -6.81
CA GLN A 209 8.39 -14.88 -5.88
C GLN A 209 7.50 -16.09 -5.55
N LEU A 210 7.26 -17.00 -6.50
CA LEU A 210 6.54 -18.25 -6.23
C LEU A 210 7.34 -19.16 -5.30
N ALA A 211 8.65 -19.31 -5.52
CA ALA A 211 9.51 -20.08 -4.63
C ALA A 211 9.53 -19.51 -3.20
N LEU A 212 9.66 -18.19 -3.06
CA LEU A 212 9.58 -17.50 -1.77
C LEU A 212 8.23 -17.70 -1.09
N TYR A 213 7.13 -17.62 -1.85
CA TYR A 213 5.79 -17.86 -1.31
C TYR A 213 5.64 -19.27 -0.73
N GLN A 214 6.15 -20.27 -1.44
CA GLN A 214 6.12 -21.66 -0.99
C GLN A 214 6.93 -21.82 0.30
N GLN A 215 8.12 -21.24 0.36
CA GLN A 215 9.05 -21.35 1.49
C GLN A 215 8.58 -20.61 2.74
N GLY A 216 8.09 -19.37 2.61
CA GLY A 216 7.83 -18.48 3.74
C GLY A 216 6.71 -17.46 3.52
N GLY A 217 5.76 -17.77 2.62
CA GLY A 217 4.56 -16.98 2.39
C GLY A 217 4.81 -15.58 1.80
N ILE A 218 3.82 -14.70 1.94
CA ILE A 218 3.93 -13.29 1.52
C ILE A 218 5.08 -12.60 2.24
N ARG A 219 5.33 -12.92 3.53
CA ARG A 219 6.39 -12.28 4.31
C ARG A 219 7.76 -12.43 3.64
N ALA A 220 8.08 -13.62 3.13
CA ALA A 220 9.34 -13.87 2.44
C ALA A 220 9.51 -12.99 1.19
N ILE A 221 8.44 -12.80 0.41
CA ILE A 221 8.47 -11.91 -0.77
C ILE A 221 8.71 -10.45 -0.36
N ILE A 222 8.02 -9.97 0.67
CA ILE A 222 8.17 -8.58 1.12
C ILE A 222 9.58 -8.32 1.66
N ILE A 223 10.15 -9.27 2.40
CA ILE A 223 11.53 -9.17 2.91
C ILE A 223 12.54 -9.17 1.76
N ASP A 224 12.43 -10.13 0.83
CA ASP A 224 13.31 -10.21 -0.34
C ASP A 224 13.32 -8.91 -1.14
N TYR A 225 12.14 -8.32 -1.34
CA TYR A 225 11.99 -7.03 -1.99
C TYR A 225 12.76 -5.91 -1.27
N PHE A 226 12.64 -5.81 0.06
CA PHE A 226 13.36 -4.79 0.83
C PHE A 226 14.86 -5.03 0.86
N ASP A 227 15.31 -6.28 0.99
CA ASP A 227 16.74 -6.63 0.97
C ASP A 227 17.37 -6.29 -0.38
N ALA A 228 16.62 -6.54 -1.47
CA ALA A 228 17.07 -6.16 -2.79
C ALA A 228 17.18 -4.63 -2.92
N LEU A 229 16.18 -3.86 -2.46
CA LEU A 229 16.27 -2.39 -2.46
C LEU A 229 17.42 -1.84 -1.62
N ASP A 230 17.73 -2.44 -0.48
CA ASP A 230 18.90 -2.07 0.33
C ASP A 230 20.20 -2.33 -0.43
N ALA A 231 20.30 -3.46 -1.14
CA ALA A 231 21.43 -3.74 -2.01
C ALA A 231 21.55 -2.72 -3.15
N PHE A 232 20.43 -2.34 -3.79
CA PHE A 232 20.41 -1.29 -4.80
C PHE A 232 20.81 0.07 -4.24
N HIS A 233 20.40 0.41 -3.02
CA HIS A 233 20.83 1.65 -2.37
C HIS A 233 22.32 1.69 -2.10
N LYS A 234 22.94 0.55 -1.74
CA LYS A 234 24.40 0.47 -1.61
C LYS A 234 25.12 0.69 -2.95
N MET A 235 24.57 0.17 -4.05
CA MET A 235 25.17 0.30 -5.38
C MET A 235 24.90 1.66 -6.04
N TYR A 236 23.73 2.23 -5.82
CA TYR A 236 23.24 3.47 -6.45
C TYR A 236 22.65 4.44 -5.41
N PRO A 237 23.47 4.96 -4.47
CA PRO A 237 22.99 5.72 -3.31
C PRO A 237 22.23 7.01 -3.66
N ASN A 238 22.51 7.59 -4.83
CA ASN A 238 21.87 8.82 -5.31
C ASN A 238 20.58 8.58 -6.09
N GLU A 239 20.29 7.33 -6.46
CA GLU A 239 19.18 6.98 -7.36
C GLU A 239 18.15 6.12 -6.64
N ALA A 240 18.62 5.19 -5.81
CA ALA A 240 17.80 4.36 -4.94
C ALA A 240 17.47 5.10 -3.64
N PRO A 241 16.20 5.16 -3.20
CA PRO A 241 15.88 5.78 -1.93
C PRO A 241 16.30 4.90 -0.76
N PHE A 242 16.83 5.53 0.30
CA PHE A 242 16.93 4.91 1.61
C PHE A 242 15.52 4.60 2.14
N ILE A 243 15.35 3.41 2.74
CA ILE A 243 14.07 2.95 3.30
C ILE A 243 14.17 2.95 4.82
N PRO A 244 13.50 3.90 5.50
CA PRO A 244 13.48 3.91 6.96
C PRO A 244 12.90 2.62 7.57
N PRO A 245 13.41 2.15 8.72
CA PRO A 245 12.93 0.92 9.36
C PRO A 245 11.42 0.88 9.63
N HIS A 246 10.83 2.01 10.00
CA HIS A 246 9.39 2.11 10.26
C HIS A 246 8.54 1.95 8.99
N VAL A 247 9.06 2.30 7.80
CA VAL A 247 8.40 2.01 6.52
C VAL A 247 8.28 0.51 6.32
N ARG A 248 9.39 -0.21 6.54
CA ARG A 248 9.45 -1.67 6.42
C ARG A 248 8.47 -2.33 7.39
N GLN A 249 8.50 -1.91 8.65
CA GLN A 249 7.61 -2.43 9.69
C GLN A 249 6.13 -2.21 9.34
N ASN A 250 5.75 -0.99 8.95
CA ASN A 250 4.36 -0.69 8.58
C ASN A 250 3.94 -1.49 7.35
N THR A 251 4.79 -1.56 6.34
CA THR A 251 4.52 -2.34 5.12
C THR A 251 4.25 -3.82 5.45
N LEU A 252 5.04 -4.42 6.34
CA LEU A 252 4.85 -5.81 6.79
C LEU A 252 3.54 -6.00 7.55
N LEU A 253 3.21 -5.11 8.50
CA LEU A 253 1.98 -5.21 9.29
C LEU A 253 0.73 -5.21 8.40
N GLU A 254 0.73 -4.28 7.47
CA GLU A 254 -0.42 -4.10 6.62
C GLU A 254 -0.43 -5.16 5.50
N ALA A 255 0.74 -5.65 5.03
CA ALA A 255 0.82 -6.83 4.13
C ALA A 255 0.31 -8.10 4.84
N LYS A 256 0.53 -8.22 6.15
CA LYS A 256 -0.08 -9.26 6.97
C LYS A 256 -1.59 -9.12 7.02
N LEU A 257 -2.12 -7.92 7.28
CA LEU A 257 -3.57 -7.68 7.24
C LEU A 257 -4.16 -8.01 5.87
N TRP A 258 -3.49 -7.62 4.78
CA TRP A 258 -3.88 -7.97 3.42
C TRP A 258 -3.87 -9.49 3.20
N SER A 259 -2.84 -10.19 3.68
CA SER A 259 -2.74 -11.65 3.59
C SER A 259 -3.88 -12.34 4.33
N GLU A 260 -4.19 -11.91 5.56
CA GLU A 260 -5.32 -12.42 6.35
C GLU A 260 -6.66 -12.14 5.66
N THR A 261 -6.82 -10.95 5.07
CA THR A 261 -8.04 -10.55 4.35
C THR A 261 -8.31 -11.42 3.13
N PHE A 262 -7.27 -11.84 2.42
CA PHE A 262 -7.39 -12.64 1.21
C PHE A 262 -6.90 -14.09 1.40
N HIS A 263 -6.87 -14.58 2.65
CA HIS A 263 -6.48 -15.95 3.01
C HIS A 263 -5.15 -16.43 2.41
N LEU A 264 -4.21 -15.52 2.17
CA LEU A 264 -2.88 -15.85 1.68
C LEU A 264 -2.03 -16.40 2.83
N LYS A 265 -1.15 -17.36 2.53
CA LYS A 265 -0.08 -17.76 3.43
C LYS A 265 0.80 -16.55 3.79
N TRP A 266 0.81 -16.17 5.07
CA TRP A 266 1.66 -15.10 5.57
C TRP A 266 3.12 -15.58 5.77
N GLU A 267 3.29 -16.71 6.45
CA GLU A 267 4.55 -17.41 6.76
C GLU A 267 4.44 -18.89 6.41
#